data_AF-A0AA36N1C1-F1
#
_entry.id   AF-A0AA36N1C1-F1
#
_cell.length_a   1.000
_cell.length_b   1.000
_cell.length_c   1.000
_cell.angle_alpha   90.00
_cell.angle_beta   90.00
_cell.angle_gamma   90.00
#
_symmetry.space_group_name_H-M   'P 1'
#
loop_
_entity.id
_entity.type
_entity.pdbx_description
1 polymer ?
#
loop_
_entity_poly.entity_id
_entity_poly.type
_entity_poly.pdbx_seq_one_letter_code
_entity_poly.pdbx_strand_id
1 'polypeptide(L)'
;MMSYSYCLMMSEWNKVEEQEQRLFCWLGGSLPLPPALLKLVGCAHPPRPSLPSANYRKLAKLLEALETNASTADAMMGTMECFGAGVGQWLKIAGDGKAHLLEAVLARFPGGVALELGSFVGYTALRLGRALAQSVPGVPFRGFLTGEAALSIEVDPIHGLFTRHCLMLAGLSSEVWLGHSSDLIPRLAEEFGDRLGLVFMDHRGTRFHSDLQLLEGHELLMPWAGATQLVFDNTLKPGSPRLLWLLTHALQPLQVASTPS
;
A
#
# COMPACT_ATOMS: atom_id res chain seq x y z
N MET A 1 -15.58 30.95 2.60
CA MET A 1 -14.63 30.61 1.51
C MET A 1 -14.02 29.26 1.83
N MET A 2 -14.39 28.20 1.10
CA MET A 2 -13.70 26.91 1.22
C MET A 2 -12.29 27.06 0.65
N SER A 3 -11.29 26.53 1.35
CA SER A 3 -9.90 26.52 0.90
C SER A 3 -9.79 25.81 -0.45
N TYR A 4 -8.94 26.34 -1.36
CA TYR A 4 -8.62 25.74 -2.66
C TYR A 4 -8.18 24.26 -2.53
N SER A 5 -7.57 23.89 -1.39
CA SER A 5 -7.19 22.51 -1.07
C SER A 5 -8.39 21.60 -0.80
N TYR A 6 -9.52 22.13 -0.31
CA TYR A 6 -10.76 21.38 -0.08
C TYR A 6 -11.54 21.15 -1.38
N CYS A 7 -11.49 22.12 -2.31
CA CYS A 7 -12.03 21.93 -3.67
C CYS A 7 -11.21 20.91 -4.49
N LEU A 8 -9.89 20.87 -4.35
CA LEU A 8 -9.05 19.82 -4.97
C LEU A 8 -9.33 18.43 -4.38
N MET A 9 -9.68 18.36 -3.09
CA MET A 9 -10.02 17.10 -2.43
C MET A 9 -11.40 16.56 -2.85
N MET A 10 -12.33 17.45 -3.24
CA MET A 10 -13.67 17.10 -3.75
C MET A 10 -13.73 16.98 -5.28
N SER A 11 -12.74 17.49 -6.02
CA SER A 11 -12.71 17.41 -7.49
C SER A 11 -12.17 16.09 -8.05
N GLU A 12 -11.69 15.17 -7.21
CA GLU A 12 -11.05 13.92 -7.64
C GLU A 12 -11.96 12.68 -7.67
N TRP A 13 -13.29 12.81 -7.68
CA TRP A 13 -14.20 11.64 -7.56
C TRP A 13 -15.35 11.61 -8.59
N ASN A 14 -15.11 12.05 -9.82
CA ASN A 14 -15.96 11.65 -10.94
C ASN A 14 -15.42 10.34 -11.53
N LYS A 15 -15.89 9.21 -10.99
CA LYS A 15 -15.68 7.88 -11.59
C LYS A 15 -16.20 7.90 -13.03
N VAL A 16 -15.34 7.61 -14.00
CA VAL A 16 -15.75 7.42 -15.40
C VAL A 16 -15.58 5.94 -15.70
N GLU A 17 -16.63 5.17 -15.40
CA GLU A 17 -16.63 3.69 -15.42
C GLU A 17 -16.04 3.11 -16.72
N GLU A 18 -16.34 3.70 -17.87
CA GLU A 18 -15.83 3.25 -19.18
C GLU A 18 -14.29 3.34 -19.28
N GLN A 19 -13.68 4.35 -18.67
CA GLN A 19 -12.23 4.54 -18.71
C GLN A 19 -11.52 3.65 -17.69
N GLU A 20 -12.15 3.40 -16.54
CA GLU A 20 -11.67 2.44 -15.55
C GLU A 20 -11.73 1.01 -16.10
N GLN A 21 -12.83 0.65 -16.78
CA GLN A 21 -12.98 -0.63 -17.46
C GLN A 21 -11.92 -0.83 -18.56
N ARG A 22 -11.55 0.23 -19.29
CA ARG A 22 -10.48 0.16 -20.31
C ARG A 22 -9.10 -0.05 -19.71
N LEU A 23 -8.78 0.65 -18.62
CA LEU A 23 -7.51 0.45 -17.92
C LEU A 23 -7.44 -0.93 -17.26
N PHE A 24 -8.58 -1.41 -16.73
CA PHE A 24 -8.74 -2.78 -16.25
C PHE A 24 -8.49 -3.81 -17.35
N CYS A 25 -9.09 -3.64 -18.55
CA CYS A 25 -8.83 -4.50 -19.71
C CYS A 25 -7.37 -4.47 -20.16
N TRP A 26 -6.73 -3.30 -20.10
CA TRP A 26 -5.32 -3.12 -20.48
C TRP A 26 -4.39 -3.85 -19.50
N LEU A 27 -4.57 -3.65 -18.19
CA LEU A 27 -3.83 -4.38 -17.15
C LEU A 27 -4.10 -5.89 -17.23
N GLY A 28 -5.33 -6.26 -17.57
CA GLY A 28 -5.77 -7.64 -17.77
C GLY A 28 -5.21 -8.35 -19.01
N GLY A 29 -4.65 -7.61 -19.97
CA GLY A 29 -3.94 -8.18 -21.12
C GLY A 29 -2.52 -8.66 -20.75
N SER A 30 -1.93 -8.07 -19.70
CA SER A 30 -0.57 -8.36 -19.22
C SER A 30 -0.55 -9.21 -17.95
N LEU A 31 -1.68 -9.33 -17.24
CA LEU A 31 -1.86 -10.18 -16.06
C LEU A 31 -2.65 -11.45 -16.45
N PRO A 32 -2.33 -12.65 -15.93
CA PRO A 32 -3.16 -13.83 -16.13
C PRO A 32 -4.47 -13.67 -15.35
N LEU A 33 -5.46 -13.00 -15.93
CA LEU A 33 -6.80 -12.94 -15.36
C LEU A 33 -7.48 -14.32 -15.49
N PRO A 34 -8.22 -14.77 -14.47
CA PRO A 34 -9.06 -15.96 -14.58
C PRO A 34 -9.98 -15.86 -15.81
N PRO A 35 -10.10 -16.91 -16.65
CA PRO A 35 -10.90 -16.88 -17.88
C PRO A 35 -12.38 -16.46 -17.68
N ALA A 36 -12.92 -16.67 -16.48
CA ALA A 36 -14.25 -16.24 -16.10
C ALA A 36 -14.40 -14.70 -16.02
N LEU A 37 -13.35 -13.99 -15.61
CA LEU A 37 -13.32 -12.52 -15.59
C LEU A 37 -13.23 -11.96 -17.02
N LEU A 38 -12.42 -12.56 -17.89
CA LEU A 38 -12.32 -12.15 -19.30
C LEU A 38 -13.68 -12.23 -20.04
N LYS A 39 -14.52 -13.21 -19.70
CA LYS A 39 -15.90 -13.32 -20.23
C LYS A 39 -16.84 -12.21 -19.74
N LEU A 40 -16.63 -11.69 -18.53
CA LEU A 40 -17.40 -10.57 -17.98
C LEU A 40 -17.06 -9.23 -18.66
N VAL A 41 -15.82 -9.04 -19.13
CA VAL A 41 -15.37 -7.76 -19.74
C VAL A 41 -15.52 -7.73 -21.28
N GLY A 42 -15.89 -8.84 -21.92
CA GLY A 42 -16.33 -8.89 -23.31
C GLY A 42 -15.32 -8.48 -24.39
N CYS A 43 -14.02 -8.35 -24.06
CA CYS A 43 -13.01 -7.84 -24.98
C CYS A 43 -12.05 -8.95 -25.45
N ALA A 44 -12.16 -9.33 -26.73
CA ALA A 44 -11.36 -10.37 -27.39
C ALA A 44 -9.96 -9.88 -27.83
N HIS A 45 -9.26 -9.12 -26.98
CA HIS A 45 -8.10 -8.24 -27.23
C HIS A 45 -8.52 -6.76 -27.38
N PRO A 46 -8.27 -5.93 -26.37
CA PRO A 46 -8.54 -4.50 -26.50
C PRO A 46 -7.55 -3.90 -27.52
N PRO A 47 -8.00 -3.09 -28.50
CA PRO A 47 -7.09 -2.22 -29.23
C PRO A 47 -6.35 -1.33 -28.24
N ARG A 48 -5.06 -1.00 -28.47
CA ARG A 48 -4.30 -0.05 -27.62
C ARG A 48 -5.16 1.21 -27.41
N PRO A 49 -5.74 1.45 -26.22
CA PRO A 49 -6.70 2.54 -26.06
C PRO A 49 -5.94 3.87 -25.95
N SER A 50 -6.56 4.95 -26.40
CA SER A 50 -6.17 6.31 -26.01
C SER A 50 -6.08 6.44 -24.48
N LEU A 51 -5.10 7.21 -23.98
CA LEU A 51 -4.81 7.42 -22.56
C LEU A 51 -6.08 7.58 -21.69
N PRO A 52 -6.10 7.01 -20.46
CA PRO A 52 -7.26 6.97 -19.57
C PRO A 52 -7.68 8.37 -19.07
N SER A 53 -8.71 8.42 -18.22
CA SER A 53 -9.26 9.63 -17.58
C SER A 53 -8.18 10.62 -17.14
N ALA A 54 -8.54 11.91 -17.04
CA ALA A 54 -7.60 12.93 -16.54
C ALA A 54 -6.92 12.52 -15.22
N ASN A 55 -7.61 11.74 -14.38
CA ASN A 55 -7.16 11.29 -13.06
C ASN A 55 -6.08 10.19 -13.13
N TYR A 56 -6.12 9.30 -14.13
CA TYR A 56 -5.15 8.20 -14.27
C TYR A 56 -4.12 8.41 -15.38
N ARG A 57 -4.19 9.53 -16.13
CA ARG A 57 -3.19 9.85 -17.17
C ARG A 57 -1.76 9.78 -16.66
N LYS A 58 -1.53 10.23 -15.42
CA LYS A 58 -0.20 10.19 -14.80
C LYS A 58 0.24 8.76 -14.48
N LEU A 59 -0.67 7.94 -14.00
CA LEU A 59 -0.43 6.51 -13.74
C LEU A 59 -0.08 5.77 -15.03
N ALA A 60 -0.81 6.03 -16.13
CA ALA A 60 -0.52 5.44 -17.43
C ALA A 60 0.87 5.84 -17.97
N LYS A 61 1.28 7.09 -17.81
CA LYS A 61 2.64 7.54 -18.19
C LYS A 61 3.72 6.90 -17.34
N LEU A 62 3.48 6.74 -16.05
CA LEU A 62 4.40 6.03 -15.16
C LEU A 62 4.53 4.57 -15.61
N LEU A 63 3.42 3.94 -15.98
CA LEU A 63 3.40 2.56 -16.44
C LEU A 63 4.26 2.34 -17.69
N GLU A 64 4.08 3.21 -18.70
CA GLU A 64 4.88 3.19 -19.92
C GLU A 64 6.37 3.36 -19.61
N ALA A 65 6.71 4.26 -18.67
CA ALA A 65 8.08 4.44 -18.22
C ALA A 65 8.64 3.18 -17.53
N LEU A 66 7.84 2.50 -16.70
CA LEU A 66 8.25 1.27 -16.01
C LEU A 66 8.46 0.11 -17.00
N GLU A 67 7.49 -0.16 -17.88
CA GLU A 67 7.59 -1.24 -18.87
C GLU A 67 8.76 -1.04 -19.84
N THR A 68 9.13 0.21 -20.13
CA THR A 68 10.25 0.54 -21.03
C THR A 68 11.61 0.41 -20.35
N ASN A 69 11.72 0.79 -19.07
CA ASN A 69 13.00 1.06 -18.42
C ASN A 69 13.35 0.14 -17.25
N ALA A 70 12.41 -0.67 -16.75
CA ALA A 70 12.60 -1.38 -15.49
C ALA A 70 12.05 -2.81 -15.49
N SER A 71 12.94 -3.77 -15.24
CA SER A 71 12.61 -5.20 -15.10
C SER A 71 12.89 -5.77 -13.70
N THR A 72 13.50 -4.97 -12.80
CA THR A 72 13.78 -5.36 -11.42
C THR A 72 13.10 -4.40 -10.45
N ALA A 73 12.84 -4.83 -9.22
CA ALA A 73 12.26 -3.97 -8.19
C ALA A 73 13.08 -2.68 -7.99
N ASP A 74 14.41 -2.77 -7.96
CA ASP A 74 15.30 -1.62 -7.79
C ASP A 74 15.21 -0.64 -8.96
N ALA A 75 15.21 -1.15 -10.20
CA ALA A 75 15.06 -0.32 -11.39
C ALA A 75 13.68 0.36 -11.43
N MET A 76 12.63 -0.34 -11.01
CA MET A 76 11.26 0.22 -10.95
C MET A 76 11.16 1.33 -9.92
N MET A 77 11.67 1.10 -8.70
CA MET A 77 11.69 2.12 -7.65
C MET A 77 12.50 3.34 -8.07
N GLY A 78 13.68 3.14 -8.68
CA GLY A 78 14.48 4.24 -9.22
C GLY A 78 13.74 5.00 -10.33
N THR A 79 13.01 4.30 -11.21
CA THR A 79 12.16 4.91 -12.24
C THR A 79 11.01 5.71 -11.61
N MET A 80 10.34 5.19 -10.58
CA MET A 80 9.27 5.90 -9.86
C MET A 80 9.77 7.19 -9.19
N GLU A 81 10.96 7.14 -8.58
CA GLU A 81 11.63 8.30 -7.98
C GLU A 81 11.97 9.36 -9.04
N CYS A 82 12.61 8.93 -10.15
CA CYS A 82 12.94 9.82 -11.26
C CYS A 82 11.70 10.45 -11.89
N PHE A 83 10.63 9.67 -12.03
CA PHE A 83 9.35 10.14 -12.55
C PHE A 83 8.73 11.20 -11.63
N GLY A 84 8.85 11.03 -10.31
CA GLY A 84 8.35 11.97 -9.31
C GLY A 84 9.13 13.28 -9.18
N ALA A 85 10.39 13.33 -9.64
CA ALA A 85 11.32 14.44 -9.42
C ALA A 85 11.10 15.68 -10.34
N GLY A 86 10.29 15.56 -11.39
CA GLY A 86 10.04 16.66 -12.33
C GLY A 86 9.09 17.74 -11.79
N VAL A 87 9.24 18.98 -12.27
CA VAL A 87 8.30 20.09 -11.96
C VAL A 87 6.89 19.71 -12.43
N GLY A 88 5.93 19.69 -11.50
CA GLY A 88 4.56 19.24 -11.76
C GLY A 88 4.38 17.72 -11.88
N GLN A 89 5.44 16.93 -11.71
CA GLN A 89 5.42 15.47 -11.75
C GLN A 89 5.40 14.82 -10.36
N TRP A 90 5.13 15.59 -9.29
CA TRP A 90 5.10 15.11 -7.90
C TRP A 90 4.31 13.80 -7.70
N LEU A 91 5.00 12.73 -7.36
CA LEU A 91 4.41 11.44 -7.02
C LEU A 91 4.50 11.27 -5.50
N LYS A 92 3.36 11.04 -4.83
CA LYS A 92 3.33 10.85 -3.37
C LYS A 92 3.80 9.43 -3.05
N ILE A 93 5.11 9.22 -3.04
CA ILE A 93 5.75 7.96 -2.64
C ILE A 93 6.58 8.18 -1.38
N ALA A 94 6.81 7.10 -0.63
CA ALA A 94 7.67 7.09 0.55
C ALA A 94 9.17 7.05 0.17
N GLY A 95 9.62 7.96 -0.70
CA GLY A 95 11.01 8.07 -1.14
C GLY A 95 11.96 8.75 -0.14
N ASP A 96 13.22 8.93 -0.55
CA ASP A 96 14.27 9.65 0.19
C ASP A 96 14.42 9.20 1.65
N GLY A 97 14.27 10.13 2.61
CA GLY A 97 14.44 9.83 4.04
C GLY A 97 13.43 8.81 4.58
N LYS A 98 12.23 8.73 3.98
CA LYS A 98 11.22 7.73 4.36
C LYS A 98 11.63 6.34 3.91
N ALA A 99 12.20 6.23 2.71
CA ALA A 99 12.74 4.98 2.21
C ALA A 99 13.85 4.46 3.13
N HIS A 100 14.80 5.31 3.54
CA HIS A 100 15.87 4.92 4.46
C HIS A 100 15.34 4.45 5.83
N LEU A 101 14.32 5.13 6.36
CA LEU A 101 13.67 4.70 7.60
C LEU A 101 13.02 3.33 7.43
N LEU A 102 12.31 3.11 6.32
CA LEU A 102 11.66 1.83 6.06
C LEU A 102 12.69 0.69 5.91
N GLU A 103 13.82 0.92 5.24
CA GLU A 103 14.91 -0.06 5.18
C GLU A 103 15.46 -0.38 6.59
N ALA A 104 15.64 0.63 7.44
CA ALA A 104 16.11 0.41 8.81
C ALA A 104 15.10 -0.38 9.67
N VAL A 105 13.79 -0.19 9.44
CA VAL A 105 12.73 -0.97 10.08
C VAL A 105 12.73 -2.41 9.55
N LEU A 106 12.84 -2.60 8.24
CA LEU A 106 12.88 -3.92 7.60
C LEU A 106 14.12 -4.73 8.00
N ALA A 107 15.27 -4.09 8.20
CA ALA A 107 16.46 -4.75 8.73
C ALA A 107 16.27 -5.34 10.14
N ARG A 108 15.23 -4.91 10.85
CA ARG A 108 14.83 -5.38 12.19
C ARG A 108 13.51 -6.12 12.16
N PHE A 109 13.04 -6.53 10.99
CA PHE A 109 11.77 -7.22 10.81
C PHE A 109 11.76 -8.50 11.66
N PRO A 110 10.79 -8.66 12.58
CA PRO A 110 10.78 -9.80 13.51
C PRO A 110 10.28 -11.12 12.88
N GLY A 111 9.99 -11.12 11.58
CA GLY A 111 9.28 -12.21 10.89
C GLY A 111 7.77 -11.98 10.86
N GLY A 112 7.03 -12.85 10.17
CA GLY A 112 5.58 -12.73 10.03
C GLY A 112 5.14 -11.99 8.75
N VAL A 113 4.03 -11.27 8.82
CA VAL A 113 3.48 -10.51 7.70
C VAL A 113 3.92 -9.04 7.79
N ALA A 114 4.47 -8.53 6.69
CA ALA A 114 4.65 -7.10 6.45
C ALA A 114 3.42 -6.55 5.73
N LEU A 115 2.57 -5.85 6.48
CA LEU A 115 1.31 -5.27 6.01
C LEU A 115 1.51 -3.81 5.58
N GLU A 116 1.03 -3.46 4.40
CA GLU A 116 0.86 -2.09 3.92
C GLU A 116 -0.62 -1.74 3.82
N LEU A 117 -1.03 -0.58 4.36
CA LEU A 117 -2.36 0.00 4.18
C LEU A 117 -2.27 1.24 3.28
N GLY A 118 -2.63 1.05 2.01
CA GLY A 118 -2.56 2.03 0.90
C GLY A 118 -1.35 1.78 0.00
N SER A 119 -1.55 1.17 -1.16
CA SER A 119 -0.46 0.79 -2.07
C SER A 119 -0.19 1.83 -3.14
N PHE A 120 -1.20 2.59 -3.56
CA PHE A 120 -1.13 3.65 -4.58
C PHE A 120 -0.43 3.19 -5.87
N VAL A 121 0.86 3.47 -6.05
CA VAL A 121 1.66 3.09 -7.23
C VAL A 121 2.58 1.90 -6.97
N GLY A 122 2.43 1.22 -5.83
CA GLY A 122 3.16 0.00 -5.49
C GLY A 122 4.61 0.20 -5.09
N TYR A 123 5.05 1.45 -4.85
CA TYR A 123 6.43 1.74 -4.49
C TYR A 123 6.85 1.06 -3.18
N THR A 124 6.05 1.19 -2.13
CA THR A 124 6.35 0.57 -0.84
C THR A 124 6.08 -0.95 -0.88
N ALA A 125 5.04 -1.41 -1.58
CA ALA A 125 4.84 -2.84 -1.89
C ALA A 125 6.09 -3.49 -2.53
N LEU A 126 6.72 -2.84 -3.51
CA LEU A 126 7.98 -3.31 -4.12
C LEU A 126 9.12 -3.40 -3.10
N ARG A 127 9.23 -2.41 -2.19
CA ARG A 127 10.24 -2.43 -1.10
C ARG A 127 10.04 -3.61 -0.16
N LEU A 128 8.81 -3.78 0.34
CA LEU A 128 8.47 -4.89 1.25
C LEU A 128 8.75 -6.23 0.58
N GLY A 129 8.26 -6.43 -0.65
CA GLY A 129 8.47 -7.65 -1.41
C GLY A 129 9.94 -7.95 -1.69
N ARG A 130 10.72 -6.95 -2.10
CA ARG A 130 12.17 -7.10 -2.34
C ARG A 130 12.92 -7.48 -1.07
N ALA A 131 12.62 -6.82 0.06
CA ALA A 131 13.27 -7.10 1.33
C ALA A 131 13.02 -8.54 1.79
N LEU A 132 11.78 -9.02 1.70
CA LEU A 132 11.45 -10.41 2.05
C LEU A 132 12.11 -11.42 1.11
N ALA A 133 12.11 -11.15 -0.21
CA ALA A 133 12.77 -12.02 -1.19
C ALA A 133 14.28 -12.16 -0.97
N GLN A 134 14.94 -11.11 -0.46
CA GLN A 134 16.36 -11.13 -0.09
C GLN A 134 16.61 -11.85 1.24
N SER A 135 15.66 -11.77 2.17
CA SER A 135 15.76 -12.35 3.51
C SER A 135 15.55 -13.87 3.50
N VAL A 136 14.68 -14.36 2.61
CA VAL A 136 14.34 -15.79 2.49
C VAL A 136 14.42 -16.25 1.03
N PRO A 137 15.59 -16.73 0.59
CA PRO A 137 15.79 -17.16 -0.80
C PRO A 137 14.87 -18.32 -1.20
N GLY A 138 14.18 -18.18 -2.34
CA GLY A 138 13.47 -19.29 -2.99
C GLY A 138 12.08 -19.62 -2.44
N VAL A 139 11.49 -18.75 -1.62
CA VAL A 139 10.12 -18.91 -1.12
C VAL A 139 9.14 -18.08 -1.96
N PRO A 140 8.25 -18.70 -2.77
CA PRO A 140 7.12 -18.00 -3.37
C PRO A 140 6.20 -17.45 -2.29
N PHE A 141 5.33 -16.49 -2.63
CA PHE A 141 4.28 -16.03 -1.71
C PHE A 141 3.41 -17.24 -1.40
N ARG A 142 3.55 -17.77 -0.19
CA ARG A 142 2.92 -19.05 0.19
C ARG A 142 1.95 -18.89 1.36
N GLY A 143 1.62 -17.64 1.73
CA GLY A 143 0.75 -17.35 2.86
C GLY A 143 1.13 -18.18 4.09
N PHE A 144 0.15 -18.91 4.63
CA PHE A 144 0.24 -19.74 5.83
C PHE A 144 1.40 -20.76 5.87
N LEU A 145 1.96 -21.18 4.71
CA LEU A 145 2.94 -22.28 4.68
C LEU A 145 4.35 -21.88 5.13
N THR A 146 4.73 -20.61 5.01
CA THR A 146 6.07 -20.13 5.40
C THR A 146 6.05 -19.11 6.52
N GLY A 147 4.88 -18.57 6.86
CA GLY A 147 4.71 -17.60 7.93
C GLY A 147 5.19 -16.18 7.59
N GLU A 148 5.95 -16.01 6.50
CA GLU A 148 6.42 -14.71 6.03
C GLU A 148 5.77 -14.27 4.71
N ALA A 149 5.28 -13.03 4.69
CA ALA A 149 4.53 -12.50 3.56
C ALA A 149 4.58 -10.96 3.51
N ALA A 150 4.57 -10.38 2.31
CA ALA A 150 4.28 -8.96 2.11
C ALA A 150 2.88 -8.83 1.50
N LEU A 151 2.04 -8.03 2.14
CA LEU A 151 0.65 -7.84 1.77
C LEU A 151 0.28 -6.36 1.78
N SER A 152 -0.29 -5.88 0.69
CA SER A 152 -0.79 -4.52 0.57
C SER A 152 -2.32 -4.50 0.47
N ILE A 153 -2.97 -3.55 1.14
CA ILE A 153 -4.41 -3.30 1.00
C ILE A 153 -4.62 -1.98 0.25
N GLU A 154 -5.43 -2.01 -0.81
CA GLU A 154 -5.75 -0.83 -1.62
C GLU A 154 -7.25 -0.73 -1.91
N VAL A 155 -7.82 0.45 -1.75
CA VAL A 155 -9.26 0.71 -1.98
C VAL A 155 -9.53 0.93 -3.45
N ASP A 156 -8.63 1.61 -4.16
CA ASP A 156 -8.78 1.90 -5.57
C ASP A 156 -8.32 0.68 -6.43
N PRO A 157 -9.25 0.05 -7.18
CA PRO A 157 -8.92 -1.15 -7.95
C PRO A 157 -7.87 -0.92 -9.04
N ILE A 158 -7.78 0.29 -9.60
CA ILE A 158 -6.77 0.62 -10.62
C ILE A 158 -5.39 0.68 -9.99
N HIS A 159 -5.26 1.36 -8.85
CA HIS A 159 -4.01 1.43 -8.10
C HIS A 159 -3.55 0.04 -7.61
N GLY A 160 -4.49 -0.78 -7.14
CA GLY A 160 -4.17 -2.15 -6.73
C GLY A 160 -3.75 -3.04 -7.91
N LEU A 161 -4.39 -2.94 -9.08
CA LEU A 161 -3.98 -3.68 -10.28
C LEU A 161 -2.63 -3.20 -10.82
N PHE A 162 -2.38 -1.88 -10.80
CA PHE A 162 -1.09 -1.31 -11.15
C PHE A 162 0.02 -1.86 -10.23
N THR A 163 -0.24 -1.90 -8.92
CA THR A 163 0.68 -2.46 -7.93
C THR A 163 0.97 -3.94 -8.20
N ARG A 164 -0.07 -4.75 -8.42
CA ARG A 164 0.08 -6.17 -8.78
C ARG A 164 0.91 -6.37 -10.04
N HIS A 165 0.70 -5.53 -11.05
CA HIS A 165 1.47 -5.57 -12.28
C HIS A 165 2.96 -5.27 -12.05
N CYS A 166 3.28 -4.23 -11.26
CA CYS A 166 4.66 -3.92 -10.90
C CYS A 166 5.33 -5.08 -10.14
N LEU A 167 4.64 -5.66 -9.14
CA LEU A 167 5.14 -6.82 -8.38
C LEU A 167 5.41 -8.01 -9.30
N MET A 168 4.50 -8.30 -10.24
CA MET A 168 4.63 -9.37 -11.22
C MET A 168 5.83 -9.16 -12.16
N LEU A 169 5.98 -7.96 -12.72
CA LEU A 169 7.13 -7.62 -13.58
C LEU A 169 8.46 -7.72 -12.82
N ALA A 170 8.47 -7.37 -11.53
CA ALA A 170 9.65 -7.46 -10.67
C ALA A 170 9.94 -8.90 -10.18
N GLY A 171 9.08 -9.88 -10.51
CA GLY A 171 9.20 -11.25 -10.04
C GLY A 171 9.01 -11.41 -8.53
N LEU A 172 8.31 -10.47 -7.89
CA LEU A 172 8.13 -10.46 -6.44
C LEU A 172 6.87 -11.21 -6.03
N SER A 173 7.05 -11.96 -4.95
CA SER A 173 6.02 -12.76 -4.31
C SER A 173 5.33 -11.96 -3.20
N SER A 174 4.54 -10.97 -3.59
CA SER A 174 3.72 -10.15 -2.66
C SER A 174 2.29 -10.08 -3.16
N GLU A 175 1.34 -9.95 -2.23
CA GLU A 175 -0.08 -9.91 -2.56
C GLU A 175 -0.65 -8.50 -2.37
N VAL A 176 -1.69 -8.18 -3.15
CA VAL A 176 -2.46 -6.95 -2.99
C VAL A 176 -3.92 -7.33 -2.84
N TRP A 177 -4.56 -6.95 -1.74
CA TRP A 177 -6.00 -7.10 -1.52
C TRP A 177 -6.72 -5.81 -1.85
N LEU A 178 -7.86 -5.95 -2.53
CA LEU A 178 -8.70 -4.82 -2.90
C LEU A 178 -9.85 -4.67 -1.90
N GLY A 179 -9.99 -3.48 -1.32
CA GLY A 179 -11.06 -3.18 -0.37
C GLY A 179 -10.65 -2.18 0.71
N HIS A 180 -11.58 -1.87 1.60
CA HIS A 180 -11.29 -1.05 2.77
C HIS A 180 -10.56 -1.85 3.84
N SER A 181 -9.59 -1.21 4.50
CA SER A 181 -8.88 -1.79 5.65
C SER A 181 -9.84 -2.29 6.73
N SER A 182 -10.91 -1.55 7.03
CA SER A 182 -11.94 -1.95 8.01
C SER A 182 -12.59 -3.30 7.72
N ASP A 183 -12.69 -3.67 6.44
CA ASP A 183 -13.39 -4.89 6.00
C ASP A 183 -12.39 -6.06 5.85
N LEU A 184 -11.12 -5.73 5.58
CA LEU A 184 -10.07 -6.70 5.32
C LEU A 184 -9.23 -7.05 6.56
N ILE A 185 -9.18 -6.20 7.59
CA ILE A 185 -8.52 -6.50 8.86
C ILE A 185 -9.09 -7.74 9.55
N PRO A 186 -10.42 -7.95 9.63
CA PRO A 186 -10.97 -9.20 10.17
C PRO A 186 -10.50 -10.43 9.40
N ARG A 187 -10.40 -10.33 8.06
CA ARG A 187 -9.86 -11.39 7.21
C ARG A 187 -8.37 -11.64 7.47
N LEU A 188 -7.57 -10.59 7.73
CA LEU A 188 -6.17 -10.76 8.14
C LEU A 188 -6.07 -11.62 9.39
N ALA A 189 -6.97 -11.42 10.36
CA ALA A 189 -6.96 -12.18 11.60
C ALA A 189 -7.30 -13.65 11.36
N GLU A 190 -8.27 -13.93 10.48
CA GLU A 190 -8.62 -15.30 10.07
C GLU A 190 -7.47 -16.00 9.33
N GLU A 191 -6.76 -15.30 8.45
CA GLU A 191 -5.72 -15.90 7.61
C GLU A 191 -4.34 -15.99 8.29
N PHE A 192 -3.99 -15.02 9.15
CA PHE A 192 -2.64 -14.88 9.67
C PHE A 192 -2.56 -14.92 11.20
N GLY A 193 -3.66 -14.75 11.94
CA GLY A 193 -3.63 -14.61 13.40
C GLY A 193 -2.72 -13.46 13.84
N ASP A 194 -2.01 -13.61 14.96
CA ASP A 194 -1.16 -12.59 15.60
C ASP A 194 0.17 -12.31 14.89
N ARG A 195 0.31 -12.61 13.60
CA ARG A 195 1.60 -12.69 12.91
C ARG A 195 2.03 -11.42 12.20
N LEU A 196 1.48 -10.23 12.51
CA LEU A 196 1.96 -9.02 11.83
C LEU A 196 3.32 -8.59 12.40
N GLY A 197 4.39 -8.68 11.60
CA GLY A 197 5.72 -8.22 12.00
C GLY A 197 5.96 -6.74 11.73
N LEU A 198 5.27 -6.20 10.73
CA LEU A 198 5.35 -4.81 10.33
C LEU A 198 3.97 -4.36 9.84
N VAL A 199 3.56 -3.16 10.23
CA VAL A 199 2.42 -2.45 9.65
C VAL A 199 2.88 -1.07 9.20
N PHE A 200 2.78 -0.81 7.89
CA PHE A 200 3.03 0.49 7.28
C PHE A 200 1.72 1.12 6.83
N MET A 201 1.40 2.31 7.34
CA MET A 201 0.19 3.04 6.96
C MET A 201 0.52 4.32 6.21
N ASP A 202 0.12 4.40 4.93
CA ASP A 202 0.30 5.58 4.06
C ASP A 202 -0.97 5.93 3.27
N HIS A 203 -2.12 5.42 3.70
CA HIS A 203 -3.42 5.84 3.19
C HIS A 203 -3.87 7.16 3.87
N ARG A 204 -5.18 7.29 4.13
CA ARG A 204 -5.76 8.46 4.80
C ARG A 204 -5.40 8.50 6.29
N GLY A 205 -4.55 9.45 6.69
CA GLY A 205 -4.16 9.66 8.10
C GLY A 205 -5.31 9.86 9.11
N THR A 206 -6.49 10.26 8.64
CA THR A 206 -7.71 10.31 9.47
C THR A 206 -8.25 8.93 9.85
N ARG A 207 -7.75 7.83 9.27
CA ARG A 207 -8.18 6.45 9.58
C ARG A 207 -7.15 5.67 10.39
N PHE A 208 -5.90 6.12 10.46
CA PHE A 208 -4.81 5.38 11.15
C PHE A 208 -5.18 4.92 12.56
N HIS A 209 -5.86 5.76 13.33
CA HIS A 209 -6.27 5.41 14.70
C HIS A 209 -7.33 4.30 14.74
N SER A 210 -8.31 4.33 13.83
CA SER A 210 -9.35 3.31 13.76
C SER A 210 -8.78 1.99 13.28
N ASP A 211 -7.90 2.03 12.28
CA ASP A 211 -7.25 0.84 11.75
C ASP A 211 -6.31 0.23 12.81
N LEU A 212 -5.55 1.05 13.55
CA LEU A 212 -4.74 0.58 14.68
C LEU A 212 -5.59 -0.11 15.75
N GLN A 213 -6.72 0.50 16.14
CA GLN A 213 -7.64 -0.09 17.11
C GLN A 213 -8.26 -1.41 16.64
N LEU A 214 -8.54 -1.53 15.33
CA LEU A 214 -9.02 -2.79 14.75
C LEU A 214 -7.93 -3.87 14.77
N LEU A 215 -6.69 -3.50 14.42
CA LEU A 215 -5.56 -4.43 14.49
C LEU A 215 -5.32 -4.93 15.93
N GLU A 216 -5.38 -4.02 16.92
CA GLU A 216 -5.30 -4.36 18.35
C GLU A 216 -6.47 -5.24 18.79
N GLY A 217 -7.71 -4.88 18.44
CA GLY A 217 -8.91 -5.60 18.85
C GLY A 217 -9.05 -6.99 18.25
N HIS A 218 -8.37 -7.26 17.13
CA HIS A 218 -8.25 -8.57 16.51
C HIS A 218 -6.97 -9.32 16.91
N GLU A 219 -6.21 -8.81 17.88
CA GLU A 219 -4.98 -9.44 18.40
C GLU A 219 -3.93 -9.69 17.31
N LEU A 220 -3.90 -8.86 16.27
CA LEU A 220 -3.00 -9.02 15.12
C LEU A 220 -1.55 -8.58 15.40
N LEU A 221 -1.35 -7.83 16.48
CA LEU A 221 -0.06 -7.21 16.82
C LEU A 221 0.70 -8.08 17.82
N MET A 222 1.90 -8.52 17.45
CA MET A 222 2.81 -9.26 18.31
C MET A 222 3.27 -8.37 19.49
N PRO A 223 3.19 -8.86 20.74
CA PRO A 223 3.68 -8.13 21.90
C PRO A 223 5.16 -8.47 22.23
N TRP A 224 5.82 -7.60 23.02
CA TRP A 224 7.14 -7.83 23.64
C TRP A 224 8.32 -8.11 22.67
N ALA A 225 9.28 -8.96 23.04
CA ALA A 225 10.46 -9.25 22.21
C ALA A 225 10.03 -9.92 20.90
N GLY A 226 10.09 -9.18 19.80
CA GLY A 226 9.43 -9.53 18.53
C GLY A 226 8.23 -8.65 18.17
N ALA A 227 8.02 -7.54 18.90
CA ALA A 227 6.88 -6.67 18.72
C ALA A 227 6.71 -6.17 17.28
N THR A 228 5.46 -6.11 16.84
CA THR A 228 5.09 -5.53 15.56
C THR A 228 5.67 -4.14 15.42
N GLN A 229 6.39 -3.90 14.33
CA GLN A 229 6.89 -2.58 13.99
C GLN A 229 5.74 -1.77 13.37
N LEU A 230 5.36 -0.66 13.99
CA LEU A 230 4.30 0.23 13.47
C LEU A 230 4.94 1.47 12.84
N VAL A 231 4.64 1.71 11.56
CA VAL A 231 5.15 2.86 10.80
C VAL A 231 3.98 3.61 10.18
N PHE A 232 3.91 4.91 10.42
CA PHE A 232 2.83 5.76 9.93
C PHE A 232 3.44 6.91 9.12
N ASP A 233 3.08 7.01 7.85
CA ASP A 233 3.57 8.09 7.00
C ASP A 233 2.68 9.34 7.12
N ASN A 234 3.26 10.52 6.87
CA ASN A 234 2.54 11.78 6.72
C ASN A 234 1.74 12.24 7.96
N THR A 235 2.16 11.80 9.15
CA THR A 235 1.51 12.07 10.46
C THR A 235 1.54 13.53 10.90
N LEU A 236 2.47 14.34 10.37
CA LEU A 236 2.54 15.79 10.59
C LEU A 236 1.91 16.59 9.44
N LYS A 237 2.05 16.12 8.20
CA LYS A 237 1.49 16.77 7.01
C LYS A 237 1.08 15.70 5.97
N PRO A 238 -0.22 15.58 5.62
CA PRO A 238 -1.32 16.46 6.02
C PRO A 238 -1.77 16.31 7.47
N GLY A 239 -1.30 15.28 8.18
CA GLY A 239 -1.48 15.15 9.63
C GLY A 239 -2.36 13.97 10.05
N SER A 240 -2.05 13.38 11.21
CA SER A 240 -2.87 12.36 11.88
C SER A 240 -2.97 12.66 13.39
N PRO A 241 -3.54 13.81 13.79
CA PRO A 241 -3.49 14.28 15.18
C PRO A 241 -4.14 13.31 16.18
N ARG A 242 -5.22 12.62 15.78
CA ARG A 242 -5.88 11.62 16.65
C ARG A 242 -4.99 10.41 16.91
N LEU A 243 -4.26 9.93 15.91
CA LEU A 243 -3.26 8.87 16.10
C LEU A 243 -2.17 9.35 17.05
N LEU A 244 -1.59 10.54 16.81
CA LEU A 244 -0.52 11.07 17.66
C LEU A 244 -0.97 11.27 19.10
N TRP A 245 -2.20 11.74 19.31
CA TRP A 245 -2.81 11.84 20.64
C TRP A 245 -2.91 10.47 21.31
N LEU A 246 -3.44 9.45 20.61
CA LEU A 246 -3.54 8.09 21.16
C LEU A 246 -2.17 7.52 21.53
N LEU A 247 -1.17 7.62 20.65
CA LEU A 247 0.17 7.09 20.90
C LEU A 247 0.84 7.79 22.10
N THR A 248 0.65 9.10 22.25
CA THR A 248 1.25 9.86 23.37
C THR A 248 0.54 9.65 24.70
N HIS A 249 -0.77 9.30 24.69
CA HIS A 249 -1.56 9.10 25.91
C HIS A 249 -1.67 7.62 26.32
N ALA A 250 -1.56 6.69 25.37
CA ALA A 250 -1.38 5.26 25.67
C ALA A 250 0.01 4.96 26.25
N LEU A 251 1.00 5.81 25.98
CA LEU A 251 2.35 5.74 26.55
C LEU A 251 2.52 6.49 27.87
N GLN A 252 1.46 7.05 28.48
CA GLN A 252 1.56 7.60 29.83
C GLN A 252 1.36 6.50 30.88
N PRO A 253 2.29 6.30 31.84
CA PRO A 253 1.92 5.66 33.08
C PRO A 253 0.88 6.56 33.76
N LEU A 254 -0.32 6.01 33.99
CA LEU A 254 -1.36 6.62 34.81
C LEU A 254 -0.80 6.94 36.20
N GLN A 255 -0.28 8.15 36.38
CA GLN A 255 -0.07 8.77 37.68
C GLN A 255 -0.67 10.16 37.63
N VAL A 256 -1.96 10.25 37.91
CA VAL A 256 -2.52 11.42 38.58
C VAL A 256 -3.28 10.93 39.80
N ALA A 257 -2.51 10.57 40.84
CA ALA A 257 -3.03 10.66 42.20
C ALA A 257 -3.06 12.15 42.55
N SER A 258 -4.26 12.74 42.56
CA SER A 258 -4.48 13.98 43.30
C SER A 258 -5.23 13.61 44.58
N THR A 259 -4.58 13.81 45.72
CA THR A 259 -5.22 13.76 47.02
C THR A 259 -6.17 14.94 47.18
N PRO A 260 -7.30 14.78 47.89
CA PRO A 260 -8.22 15.89 48.12
C PRO A 260 -7.62 16.87 49.13
N SER A 261 -7.66 18.16 48.79
CA SER A 261 -7.60 19.28 49.73
C SER A 261 -8.46 20.41 49.20
#